data_AF-A0A2M9MY64-F1
#
_entry.id   AF-A0A2M9MY64-F1
#
_cell.length_a   1.000
_cell.length_b   1.000
_cell.length_c   1.000
_cell.angle_alpha   90.00
_cell.angle_beta   90.00
_cell.angle_gamma   90.00
#
_symmetry.space_group_name_H-M   'P 1'
#
loop_
_entity.id
_entity.type
_entity.pdbx_description
1 polymer ?
#
loop_
_entity_poly.entity_id
_entity_poly.type
_entity_poly.pdbx_seq_one_letter_code
_entity_poly.pdbx_strand_id
1 'polypeptide(L)'
;MEYPSNILLFIFLFVLLSGIILAVMLRKKKSIVVGIIVITMLICIPIIFVISNLHEDNLKKEIHKIIESRGGHVLTIEKLKEQDFTTPFNYEVSNHNILFKITYTKDSNEHVAWYRAVKTINNIHDQTPGRYNDGYGEKWIFE
;
A
#
# COMPACT_ATOMS: atom_id res chain seq x y z
N MET A 1 -6.51 14.32 -5.82
CA MET A 1 -5.73 14.91 -4.70
C MET A 1 -4.87 13.79 -4.11
N GLU A 2 -3.61 13.67 -4.56
CA GLU A 2 -2.68 12.56 -4.21
C GLU A 2 -1.67 12.92 -3.10
N TYR A 3 -1.90 14.01 -2.37
CA TYR A 3 -0.88 14.61 -1.51
C TYR A 3 -0.73 14.11 -0.06
N PRO A 4 -1.65 13.33 0.57
CA PRO A 4 -1.53 13.06 2.01
C PRO A 4 -0.39 12.08 2.34
N SER A 5 -0.12 11.08 1.50
CA SER A 5 0.96 10.11 1.71
C SER A 5 2.35 10.76 1.62
N ASN A 6 2.55 11.66 0.66
CA ASN A 6 3.82 12.37 0.46
C ASN A 6 4.16 13.29 1.63
N ILE A 7 3.16 13.99 2.20
CA ILE A 7 3.35 14.84 3.39
C ILE A 7 3.72 13.99 4.61
N LEU A 8 3.03 12.87 4.82
CA LEU A 8 3.34 11.96 5.93
C LEU A 8 4.73 11.32 5.79
N LEU A 9 5.13 10.96 4.57
CA LEU A 9 6.49 10.47 4.28
C LEU A 9 7.53 11.54 4.60
N PHE A 10 7.28 12.80 4.23
CA PHE A 10 8.16 13.91 4.56
C PHE A 10 8.30 14.11 6.08
N ILE A 11 7.17 14.10 6.81
CA ILE A 11 7.16 14.20 8.28
C ILE A 11 7.93 13.04 8.90
N PHE A 12 7.72 11.81 8.42
CA PHE A 12 8.44 10.63 8.86
C PHE A 12 9.96 10.81 8.70
N LEU A 13 10.41 11.20 7.51
CA LEU A 13 11.83 11.43 7.22
C LEU A 13 12.41 12.55 8.10
N PHE A 14 11.66 13.63 8.28
CA PHE A 14 12.08 14.75 9.12
C PHE A 14 12.26 14.32 10.60
N VAL A 15 11.28 13.62 11.17
CA VAL A 15 11.34 13.10 12.54
C VAL A 15 12.52 12.13 12.69
N LEU A 16 12.66 11.18 11.76
CA LEU A 16 13.75 10.21 11.77
C LEU A 16 15.13 10.89 11.73
N LEU A 17 15.34 11.82 10.81
CA LEU A 17 16.60 12.55 10.67
C LEU A 17 16.89 13.42 11.91
N SER A 18 15.89 14.13 12.43
CA SER A 18 16.06 14.94 13.64
C SER A 18 16.45 14.09 14.86
N GLY A 19 15.84 12.91 15.01
CA GLY A 19 16.17 11.95 16.07
C GLY A 19 17.60 11.42 15.94
N ILE A 20 18.03 11.07 14.73
CA ILE A 20 19.41 10.64 14.45
C ILE A 20 20.41 11.77 14.78
N ILE A 21 20.15 13.00 14.32
CA ILE A 21 21.02 14.15 14.59
C ILE A 21 21.15 14.38 16.09
N LEU A 22 20.04 14.39 16.82
CA LEU A 22 20.03 14.58 18.27
C LEU A 22 20.78 13.46 19.00
N ALA A 23 20.58 12.20 18.60
CA ALA A 23 21.29 11.05 19.16
C ALA A 23 22.81 11.14 18.94
N VAL A 24 23.25 11.57 17.75
CA VAL A 24 24.66 11.78 17.42
C VAL A 24 25.26 12.93 18.23
N MET A 25 24.56 14.07 18.32
CA MET A 25 25.01 15.23 19.11
C MET A 25 25.17 14.89 20.59
N LEU A 26 24.27 14.07 21.14
CA LEU A 26 24.23 13.70 22.56
C LEU A 26 24.88 12.33 22.85
N ARG A 27 25.65 11.78 21.90
CA ARG A 27 26.25 10.42 21.96
C ARG A 27 27.02 10.11 23.24
N LYS A 28 27.56 11.13 23.93
CA LYS A 28 28.29 10.98 25.19
C LYS A 28 27.38 10.62 26.37
N LYS A 29 26.07 10.91 26.30
CA LYS A 29 25.09 10.67 27.36
C LYS A 29 24.19 9.48 27.01
N LYS A 30 24.71 8.26 27.23
CA LYS A 30 24.08 6.99 26.80
C LYS A 30 22.59 6.85 27.16
N SER A 31 22.20 7.21 28.39
CA SER A 31 20.78 7.13 28.82
C SER A 31 19.86 8.07 28.02
N ILE A 32 20.32 9.28 27.70
CA ILE A 32 19.55 10.25 26.90
C ILE A 32 19.41 9.78 25.45
N VAL A 33 20.48 9.20 24.89
CA VAL A 33 20.46 8.63 23.53
C VAL A 33 19.41 7.53 23.40
N VAL A 34 19.34 6.62 24.38
CA VAL A 34 18.32 5.57 24.40
C VAL A 34 16.91 6.18 24.44
N GLY A 35 16.68 7.21 25.27
CA GLY A 35 15.41 7.92 25.32
C GLY A 35 15.01 8.54 23.98
N ILE A 36 15.96 9.19 23.28
CA ILE A 36 15.73 9.80 21.96
C ILE A 36 15.33 8.74 20.93
N ILE A 37 16.03 7.60 20.90
CA ILE A 37 15.72 6.51 19.97
C ILE A 37 14.31 5.97 20.24
N VAL A 38 13.97 5.74 21.51
CA VAL A 38 12.64 5.23 21.89
C VAL A 38 11.53 6.20 21.50
N ILE A 39 11.69 7.49 21.78
CA ILE A 39 10.70 8.53 21.40
C ILE A 39 10.58 8.64 19.88
N THR A 40 11.70 8.62 19.16
CA THR A 40 11.71 8.67 17.69
C THR A 40 10.93 7.48 17.11
N MET A 41 11.18 6.27 17.63
CA MET A 41 10.47 5.07 17.21
C MET A 41 8.97 5.12 17.55
N LEU A 42 8.62 5.60 18.74
CA LEU A 42 7.22 5.78 19.15
C LEU A 42 6.43 6.69 18.21
N ILE A 43 7.07 7.70 17.62
CA ILE A 43 6.44 8.61 16.66
C ILE A 43 6.42 7.99 15.26
N CYS A 44 7.52 7.37 14.83
CA CYS A 44 7.68 6.80 13.49
C CYS A 44 6.75 5.61 13.22
N ILE A 45 6.54 4.73 14.21
CA ILE A 45 5.74 3.51 14.04
C ILE A 45 4.29 3.84 13.62
N PRO A 46 3.52 4.67 14.35
CA PRO A 46 2.17 5.05 13.93
C PRO A 46 2.11 5.68 12.54
N ILE A 47 3.09 6.52 12.17
CA ILE A 47 3.11 7.17 10.86
C ILE A 47 3.20 6.13 9.73
N ILE A 48 4.02 5.09 9.89
CA ILE A 48 4.13 3.99 8.91
C ILE A 48 2.79 3.26 8.74
N PHE A 49 2.07 3.02 9.84
CA PHE A 49 0.74 2.39 9.77
C PHE A 49 -0.27 3.27 9.03
N VAL A 50 -0.28 4.59 9.28
CA VAL A 50 -1.17 5.52 8.58
C VAL A 50 -0.85 5.56 7.08
N ILE A 51 0.42 5.60 6.69
CA ILE A 51 0.84 5.59 5.28
C ILE A 51 0.36 4.30 4.60
N SER A 52 0.54 3.14 5.24
CA SER A 52 0.09 1.86 4.71
C SER A 52 -1.43 1.81 4.50
N ASN A 53 -2.21 2.31 5.45
CA ASN A 53 -3.67 2.36 5.34
C ASN A 53 -4.14 3.30 4.23
N LEU A 54 -3.49 4.47 4.08
CA LEU A 54 -3.80 5.40 2.99
C LEU A 54 -3.54 4.80 1.61
N HIS A 55 -2.48 3.98 1.47
CA HIS A 55 -2.22 3.26 0.23
C HIS A 55 -3.35 2.29 -0.10
N GLU A 56 -3.79 1.49 0.87
CA GLU A 56 -4.91 0.56 0.69
C GLU A 56 -6.22 1.28 0.37
N ASP A 57 -6.50 2.42 1.01
CA ASP A 57 -7.69 3.23 0.73
C ASP A 57 -7.66 3.83 -0.69
N ASN A 58 -6.48 4.25 -1.16
CA ASN A 58 -6.31 4.72 -2.54
C ASN A 58 -6.57 3.59 -3.56
N LEU A 59 -6.07 2.39 -3.30
CA LEU A 59 -6.37 1.21 -4.12
C LEU A 59 -7.87 0.92 -4.14
N LYS A 60 -8.55 0.96 -2.99
CA LYS A 60 -10.01 0.78 -2.92
C LYS A 60 -10.76 1.84 -3.71
N LYS A 61 -10.35 3.11 -3.66
CA LYS A 61 -10.96 4.18 -4.46
C LYS A 61 -10.77 3.94 -5.95
N GLU A 62 -9.60 3.50 -6.38
CA GLU A 62 -9.35 3.16 -7.78
C GLU A 62 -10.20 1.96 -8.22
N ILE A 63 -10.37 0.96 -7.37
CA ILE A 63 -11.27 -0.17 -7.63
C ILE A 63 -12.70 0.32 -7.88
N HIS A 64 -13.24 1.18 -7.00
CA HIS A 64 -14.59 1.73 -7.19
C HIS A 64 -14.69 2.49 -8.50
N LYS A 65 -13.75 3.40 -8.77
CA LYS A 65 -13.70 4.19 -10.00
C LYS A 65 -13.65 3.32 -11.27
N ILE A 66 -12.86 2.25 -11.29
CA ILE A 66 -12.76 1.35 -12.46
C ILE A 66 -14.06 0.59 -12.67
N ILE A 67 -14.66 0.05 -11.60
CA ILE A 67 -15.94 -0.68 -11.67
C ILE A 67 -17.08 0.25 -12.11
N GLU A 68 -17.17 1.44 -11.53
CA GLU A 68 -18.14 2.48 -11.91
C GLU A 68 -17.95 2.93 -13.36
N SER A 69 -16.70 3.09 -13.83
CA SER A 69 -16.43 3.45 -15.23
C SER A 69 -16.91 2.40 -16.23
N ARG A 70 -17.06 1.15 -15.77
CA ARG A 70 -17.59 0.01 -16.53
C ARG A 70 -19.11 -0.16 -16.39
N GLY A 71 -19.78 0.76 -15.70
CA GLY A 71 -21.23 0.73 -15.43
C GLY A 71 -21.62 -0.22 -14.31
N GLY A 72 -20.67 -0.66 -13.49
CA GLY A 72 -20.92 -1.54 -12.35
C GLY A 72 -21.01 -0.79 -11.02
N HIS A 73 -21.51 -1.46 -9.99
CA HIS A 73 -21.50 -0.99 -8.61
C HIS A 73 -20.84 -2.03 -7.71
N VAL A 74 -19.83 -1.62 -6.94
CA VAL A 74 -19.09 -2.53 -6.04
C VAL A 74 -20.00 -2.99 -4.90
N LEU A 75 -20.05 -4.30 -4.65
CA LEU A 75 -20.70 -4.88 -3.47
C LEU A 75 -19.68 -5.15 -2.37
N THR A 76 -18.58 -5.85 -2.71
CA THR A 76 -17.54 -6.22 -1.75
C THR A 76 -16.16 -6.11 -2.38
N ILE A 77 -15.17 -5.78 -1.55
CA ILE A 77 -13.74 -5.82 -1.89
C ILE A 77 -13.06 -6.66 -0.81
N GLU A 78 -12.62 -7.85 -1.19
CA GLU A 78 -11.90 -8.77 -0.32
C GLU A 78 -10.41 -8.73 -0.66
N LYS A 79 -9.56 -8.42 0.34
CA LYS A 79 -8.11 -8.50 0.20
C LYS A 79 -7.65 -9.93 0.48
N LEU A 80 -6.98 -10.54 -0.48
CA LEU A 80 -6.50 -11.91 -0.38
C LEU A 80 -5.05 -11.96 0.14
N LYS A 81 -4.65 -13.12 0.65
CA LYS A 81 -3.26 -13.36 1.06
C LYS A 81 -2.39 -13.57 -0.18
N GLU A 82 -1.12 -13.21 -0.10
CA GLU A 82 -0.15 -13.31 -1.21
C GLU A 82 0.02 -14.72 -1.79
N GLN A 83 -0.36 -15.76 -1.04
CA GLN A 83 -0.22 -17.17 -1.41
C GLN A 83 -1.58 -17.81 -1.71
N ASP A 84 -2.60 -17.01 -2.02
CA ASP A 84 -3.90 -17.53 -2.38
C ASP A 84 -3.91 -18.04 -3.83
N PHE A 85 -3.78 -19.36 -3.98
CA PHE A 85 -3.80 -20.04 -5.27
C PHE A 85 -5.19 -20.13 -5.90
N THR A 86 -6.23 -19.62 -5.23
CA THR A 86 -7.59 -19.56 -5.81
C THR A 86 -7.78 -18.40 -6.77
N THR A 87 -6.76 -17.54 -6.93
CA THR A 87 -6.81 -16.40 -7.85
C THR A 87 -6.47 -16.81 -9.29
N PRO A 88 -7.06 -16.14 -10.30
CA PRO A 88 -6.71 -16.38 -11.72
C PRO A 88 -5.29 -15.90 -12.08
N PHE A 89 -4.58 -15.27 -11.14
CA PHE A 89 -3.21 -14.82 -11.34
C PHE A 89 -2.17 -15.95 -11.19
N ASN A 90 -2.55 -17.12 -10.67
CA ASN A 90 -1.66 -18.28 -10.54
C ASN A 90 -0.28 -17.91 -9.94
N TYR A 91 0.79 -18.12 -10.72
CA TYR A 91 2.18 -17.82 -10.34
C TYR A 91 2.59 -16.37 -10.61
N GLU A 92 1.72 -15.56 -11.23
CA GLU A 92 1.98 -14.13 -11.47
C GLU A 92 1.72 -13.28 -10.21
N VAL A 93 2.26 -13.70 -9.07
CA VAL A 93 2.15 -13.03 -7.78
C VAL A 93 3.53 -12.98 -7.13
N SER A 94 3.88 -11.82 -6.59
CA SER A 94 5.14 -11.59 -5.87
C SER A 94 4.88 -10.84 -4.56
N ASN A 95 5.92 -10.71 -3.73
CA ASN A 95 5.88 -9.89 -2.52
C ASN A 95 5.62 -8.39 -2.80
N HIS A 96 5.65 -7.96 -4.06
CA HIS A 96 5.32 -6.60 -4.49
C HIS A 96 3.83 -6.40 -4.82
N ASN A 97 3.01 -7.44 -4.71
CA ASN A 97 1.60 -7.41 -5.12
C ASN A 97 0.64 -7.43 -3.94
N ILE A 98 -0.55 -6.86 -4.16
CA ILE A 98 -1.71 -7.01 -3.29
C ILE A 98 -2.85 -7.54 -4.16
N LEU A 99 -3.50 -8.61 -3.70
CA LEU A 99 -4.56 -9.28 -4.45
C LEU A 99 -5.92 -8.89 -3.87
N PHE A 100 -6.86 -8.59 -4.78
CA PHE A 100 -8.24 -8.33 -4.42
C PHE A 100 -9.18 -9.18 -5.26
N LYS A 101 -10.23 -9.67 -4.60
CA LYS A 101 -11.45 -10.16 -5.23
C LYS A 101 -12.53 -9.11 -5.03
N ILE A 102 -13.17 -8.72 -6.12
CA ILE A 102 -14.20 -7.69 -6.14
C ILE A 102 -15.49 -8.33 -6.64
N THR A 103 -16.52 -8.31 -5.82
CA THR A 103 -17.87 -8.64 -6.27
C THR A 103 -18.58 -7.33 -6.60
N TYR A 104 -19.19 -7.23 -7.78
CA TYR A 104 -19.89 -6.05 -8.24
C TYR A 104 -21.18 -6.41 -8.99
N THR A 105 -22.14 -5.49 -9.05
CA THR A 105 -23.33 -5.65 -9.87
C THR A 105 -23.22 -4.85 -11.16
N LYS A 106 -23.73 -5.40 -12.25
CA LYS A 106 -23.90 -4.69 -13.52
C LYS A 106 -25.15 -5.24 -14.20
N ASP A 107 -26.02 -4.35 -14.69
CA ASP A 107 -27.28 -4.72 -15.33
C ASP A 107 -28.13 -5.70 -14.48
N SER A 108 -28.11 -5.52 -13.15
CA SER A 108 -28.76 -6.37 -12.14
C SER A 108 -28.20 -7.79 -11.97
N ASN A 109 -27.10 -8.14 -12.65
CA ASN A 109 -26.38 -9.39 -12.45
C ASN A 109 -25.16 -9.18 -11.56
N GLU A 110 -24.81 -10.19 -10.78
CA GLU A 110 -23.60 -10.21 -9.97
C GLU A 110 -22.42 -10.73 -10.80
N HIS A 111 -21.28 -10.05 -10.68
CA HIS A 111 -20.05 -10.32 -11.39
C HIS A 111 -18.85 -10.31 -10.43
N VAL A 112 -17.77 -10.95 -10.86
CA VAL A 112 -16.51 -11.00 -10.11
C VAL A 112 -15.41 -10.37 -10.95
N ALA A 113 -14.61 -9.52 -10.31
CA ALA A 113 -13.38 -9.03 -10.87
C ALA A 113 -12.22 -9.37 -9.93
N TRP A 114 -11.07 -9.65 -10.52
CA TRP A 114 -9.84 -9.91 -9.82
C TRP A 114 -8.86 -8.80 -10.15
N TYR A 115 -8.25 -8.26 -9.10
CA TYR A 115 -7.32 -7.15 -9.22
C TYR A 115 -6.01 -7.48 -8.53
N ARG A 116 -4.93 -7.46 -9.31
CA ARG A 116 -3.56 -7.50 -8.82
C ARG A 116 -3.02 -6.08 -8.79
N ALA A 117 -3.01 -5.48 -7.62
CA ALA A 117 -2.37 -4.20 -7.37
C ALA A 117 -0.87 -4.35 -7.11
N VAL A 118 -0.15 -3.24 -7.18
CA VAL A 118 1.26 -3.13 -6.75
C VAL A 118 1.37 -2.38 -5.42
N LYS A 119 2.37 -2.75 -4.62
CA LYS A 119 2.69 -2.10 -3.34
C LYS A 119 3.40 -0.75 -3.49
N THR A 120 3.71 -0.34 -4.72
CA THR A 120 4.40 0.91 -5.01
C THR A 120 3.51 2.11 -4.66
N ILE A 121 3.78 2.75 -3.53
CA ILE A 121 2.98 3.87 -2.99
C ILE A 121 2.87 5.04 -3.97
N ASN A 122 3.93 5.30 -4.73
CA ASN A 122 4.00 6.45 -5.64
C ASN A 122 3.42 6.16 -7.04
N ASN A 123 3.17 4.89 -7.37
CA ASN A 123 2.67 4.50 -8.68
C ASN A 123 1.90 3.18 -8.57
N ILE A 124 0.59 3.27 -8.39
CA ILE A 124 -0.30 2.10 -8.28
C ILE A 124 -0.50 1.35 -9.61
N HIS A 125 0.00 1.90 -10.73
CA HIS A 125 -0.08 1.32 -12.07
C HIS A 125 1.28 0.80 -12.55
N ASP A 126 2.26 0.67 -11.65
CA ASP A 126 3.60 0.20 -11.96
C ASP A 126 3.56 -1.18 -12.64
N GLN A 127 4.17 -1.29 -13.81
CA GLN A 127 4.24 -2.54 -14.58
C GLN A 127 5.49 -3.35 -14.25
N THR A 128 6.47 -2.73 -13.59
CA THR A 128 7.76 -3.34 -13.22
C THR A 128 8.12 -2.95 -11.77
N PRO A 129 7.31 -3.36 -10.77
CA PRO A 129 7.51 -2.94 -9.38
C PRO A 129 8.76 -3.55 -8.72
N GLY A 130 9.34 -4.59 -9.34
CA GLY A 130 10.57 -5.22 -8.91
C GLY A 130 11.82 -4.56 -9.50
N ARG A 131 12.86 -4.39 -8.70
CA ARG A 131 14.14 -3.77 -9.13
C ARG A 131 14.87 -4.59 -10.20
N TYR A 132 14.52 -5.86 -10.35
CA TYR A 132 15.12 -6.80 -11.31
C TYR A 132 14.08 -7.52 -12.17
N ASN A 133 12.94 -6.88 -12.48
CA ASN A 133 11.78 -7.50 -13.15
C ASN A 133 11.20 -8.72 -12.39
N ASP A 134 11.44 -8.78 -11.08
CA ASP A 134 10.99 -9.82 -10.16
C ASP A 134 9.59 -9.52 -9.57
N GLY A 135 8.91 -8.51 -10.12
CA GLY A 135 7.58 -8.10 -9.69
C GLY A 135 6.62 -8.09 -10.87
N TYR A 136 5.39 -8.53 -10.63
CA TYR A 136 4.34 -8.50 -11.63
C TYR A 136 3.59 -7.17 -11.58
N GLY A 137 3.40 -6.55 -12.74
CA GLY A 137 2.69 -5.28 -12.86
C GLY A 137 1.22 -5.33 -12.46
N GLU A 138 0.58 -4.17 -12.39
CA GLU A 138 -0.86 -4.10 -12.18
C GLU A 138 -1.64 -4.89 -13.24
N LYS A 139 -2.68 -5.66 -12.84
CA LYS A 139 -3.53 -6.40 -13.79
C LYS A 139 -4.96 -6.55 -13.28
N TRP A 140 -5.92 -6.50 -14.21
CA TRP A 140 -7.33 -6.72 -13.97
C TRP A 140 -7.85 -7.90 -14.80
N ILE A 141 -8.73 -8.70 -14.21
CA ILE A 141 -9.48 -9.78 -14.86
C ILE A 141 -10.95 -9.61 -14.47
N PHE A 142 -11.86 -9.62 -15.45
CA PHE A 142 -13.30 -9.44 -15.23
C PHE A 142 -14.04 -10.66 -15.75
N GLU A 143 -14.94 -11.21 -14.96
CA GLU A 143 -15.77 -12.37 -15.24
C GLU A 143 -17.26 -11.99 -15.32
#